data_AF-A0A7V5K7X0-F1
#
_entry.id   AF-A0A7V5K7X0-F1
#
_cell.length_a   1.000
_cell.length_b   1.000
_cell.length_c   1.000
_cell.angle_alpha   90.00
_cell.angle_beta   90.00
_cell.angle_gamma   90.00
#
_symmetry.space_group_name_H-M   'P 1'
#
loop_
_entity.id
_entity.type
_entity.pdbx_description
1 polymer ?
#
loop_
_entity_poly.entity_id
_entity_poly.type
_entity_poly.pdbx_seq_one_letter_code
_entity_poly.pdbx_strand_id
1 'polypeptide(L)'
;MKLKDDYILAKCCSPTETDSITGYYSYDNYIKVHKSDCPNVRIADQSRLIELEWPDIIAVDDFVPESDYDELDEIDFLVMNHHKIYGVDYSLKVAAMINVDKKAVFDSHRKLRAMKLLERVKPLMIQYRKGIAKNKWIKHRNHTYYNLTDKGKKYLEYSGK
;
A
#
# COMPACT_ATOMS: atom_id res chain seq x y z
N MET A 1 -0.87 -0.78 -15.84
CA MET A 1 0.60 -0.78 -15.83
C MET A 1 1.10 0.14 -14.73
N LYS A 2 1.97 -0.36 -13.85
CA LYS A 2 2.71 0.48 -12.90
C LYS A 2 4.12 0.68 -13.46
N LEU A 3 4.58 1.92 -13.54
CA LEU A 3 5.96 2.23 -13.91
C LEU A 3 6.82 2.34 -12.66
N LYS A 4 8.13 2.18 -12.82
CA LYS A 4 9.10 2.56 -11.79
C LYS A 4 8.96 4.06 -11.47
N ASP A 5 9.30 4.45 -10.24
CA ASP A 5 8.94 5.77 -9.69
C ASP A 5 9.51 6.97 -10.48
N ASP A 6 10.61 6.78 -11.21
CA ASP A 6 11.26 7.83 -11.99
C ASP A 6 10.59 8.10 -13.36
N TYR A 7 9.57 7.31 -13.74
CA TYR A 7 8.95 7.34 -15.07
C TYR A 7 7.51 7.81 -15.02
N ILE A 8 7.13 8.70 -15.95
CA ILE A 8 5.76 9.20 -16.11
C ILE A 8 5.33 9.16 -17.57
N LEU A 9 4.09 8.75 -17.84
CA LEU A 9 3.56 8.77 -19.21
C LEU A 9 3.32 10.22 -19.67
N ALA A 10 3.78 10.53 -20.88
CA ALA A 10 3.56 11.84 -21.47
C ALA A 10 2.08 12.02 -21.88
N LYS A 11 1.51 13.16 -21.47
CA LYS A 11 0.10 13.51 -21.77
C LYS A 11 -0.16 13.82 -23.24
N CYS A 12 0.86 14.11 -24.03
CA CYS A 12 0.68 14.54 -25.42
C CYS A 12 0.49 13.41 -26.43
N CYS A 13 0.84 12.16 -26.09
CA CYS A 13 0.76 11.03 -27.02
C CYS A 13 0.26 9.72 -26.40
N SER A 14 0.00 9.69 -25.08
CA SER A 14 -0.63 8.56 -24.36
C SER A 14 -0.09 7.18 -24.78
N PRO A 15 1.21 6.90 -24.58
CA PRO A 15 1.82 5.64 -25.05
C PRO A 15 1.28 4.42 -24.28
N THR A 16 1.13 3.30 -24.99
CA THR A 16 0.71 1.99 -24.46
C THR A 16 1.81 0.94 -24.67
N GLU A 17 1.76 -0.18 -23.94
CA GLU A 17 2.79 -1.25 -23.96
C GLU A 17 3.12 -1.83 -25.34
N THR A 18 2.27 -1.60 -26.34
CA THR A 18 2.45 -2.02 -27.74
C THR A 18 3.15 -0.99 -28.63
N ASP A 19 3.31 0.24 -28.15
CA ASP A 19 3.98 1.31 -28.90
C ASP A 19 5.49 1.24 -28.72
N SER A 20 6.25 1.61 -29.75
CA SER A 20 7.66 1.98 -29.56
C SER A 20 7.74 3.29 -28.79
N ILE A 21 8.62 3.34 -27.79
CA ILE A 21 8.74 4.46 -26.87
C ILE A 21 10.14 5.08 -26.85
N THR A 22 10.19 6.33 -26.38
CA THR A 22 11.42 7.05 -26.06
C THR A 22 11.21 7.87 -24.79
N GLY A 23 12.27 8.03 -24.01
CA GLY A 23 12.28 8.83 -22.79
C GLY A 23 12.78 10.24 -23.05
N TYR A 24 12.15 11.23 -22.44
CA TYR A 24 12.68 12.58 -22.33
C TYR A 24 12.98 12.88 -20.86
N TYR A 25 14.26 13.03 -20.51
CA TYR A 25 14.65 13.44 -19.16
C TYR A 25 14.20 14.87 -18.92
N SER A 26 13.22 15.07 -18.04
CA SER A 26 12.62 16.38 -17.78
C SER A 26 13.39 17.16 -16.73
N TYR A 27 13.15 18.48 -16.63
CA TYR A 27 13.80 19.33 -15.61
C TYR A 27 13.31 19.04 -14.19
N ASP A 28 12.16 18.37 -14.05
CA ASP A 28 11.60 17.96 -12.76
C ASP A 28 12.17 16.61 -12.27
N ASN A 29 13.28 16.15 -12.86
CA ASN A 29 13.97 14.87 -12.58
C ASN A 29 13.18 13.59 -12.88
N TYR A 30 12.09 13.68 -13.65
CA TYR A 30 11.38 12.49 -14.17
C TYR A 30 11.74 12.22 -15.62
N ILE A 31 11.69 10.94 -16.02
CA ILE A 31 11.72 10.53 -17.43
C ILE A 31 10.28 10.49 -17.95
N LYS A 32 9.96 11.41 -18.88
CA LYS A 32 8.67 11.41 -19.57
C LYS A 32 8.71 10.39 -20.70
N VAL A 33 7.83 9.41 -20.65
CA VAL A 33 7.72 8.34 -21.65
C VAL A 33 6.81 8.84 -22.78
N HIS A 34 7.37 8.94 -23.98
CA HIS A 34 6.68 9.35 -25.21
C HIS A 34 6.63 8.18 -26.21
N LYS A 35 5.71 8.23 -27.18
CA LYS A 35 5.85 7.42 -28.40
C LYS A 35 7.07 7.91 -29.18
N SER A 36 7.82 7.00 -29.80
CA SER A 36 9.01 7.33 -30.59
C SER A 36 8.72 8.26 -31.77
N ASP A 37 7.49 8.28 -32.27
CA ASP A 37 7.04 9.14 -33.37
C ASP A 37 6.38 10.46 -32.92
N CYS A 38 6.37 10.77 -31.62
CA CYS A 38 5.69 11.94 -31.09
C CYS A 38 6.26 13.27 -31.65
N PRO A 39 5.44 14.18 -32.19
CA PRO A 39 5.94 15.43 -32.77
C PRO A 39 6.61 16.33 -31.73
N ASN A 40 6.14 16.32 -30.47
CA ASN A 40 6.70 17.14 -29.40
C ASN A 40 8.10 16.67 -28.96
N VAL A 41 8.39 15.37 -29.04
CA VAL A 41 9.71 14.84 -28.67
C VAL A 41 10.74 15.07 -29.78
N ARG A 42 10.30 15.10 -31.05
CA ARG A 42 11.16 15.42 -32.20
C ARG A 42 11.71 16.85 -32.18
N ILE A 43 10.94 17.80 -31.66
CA ILE A 43 11.37 19.20 -31.52
C ILE A 43 12.03 19.51 -30.17
N ALA A 44 12.08 18.54 -29.26
CA ALA A 44 12.71 18.71 -27.96
C ALA A 44 14.25 18.65 -28.07
N ASP A 45 14.92 19.03 -26.99
CA ASP A 45 16.37 18.89 -26.86
C ASP A 45 16.78 17.41 -26.97
N GLN A 46 17.41 17.09 -28.10
CA GLN A 46 17.83 15.72 -28.44
C GLN A 46 18.87 15.17 -27.47
N SER A 47 19.65 16.02 -26.79
CA SER A 47 20.65 15.59 -25.82
C SER A 47 20.05 14.98 -24.54
N ARG A 48 18.74 15.16 -24.34
CA ARG A 48 17.99 14.66 -23.17
C ARG A 48 17.10 13.47 -23.50
N LEU A 49 17.20 12.96 -24.73
CA LEU A 49 16.51 11.75 -25.14
C LEU A 49 17.22 10.50 -24.64
N ILE A 50 16.43 9.54 -24.23
CA ILE A 50 16.88 8.26 -23.69
C ILE A 50 16.13 7.17 -24.46
N GLU A 51 16.85 6.15 -24.90
CA GLU A 51 16.26 4.93 -25.45
C GLU A 51 15.58 4.15 -24.33
N LEU A 52 14.31 3.78 -24.54
CA LEU A 52 13.52 3.06 -23.54
C LEU A 52 12.88 1.84 -24.17
N GLU A 53 12.78 0.78 -23.38
CA GLU A 53 11.97 -0.40 -23.68
C GLU A 53 11.00 -0.64 -22.51
N TRP A 54 9.79 -1.11 -22.82
CA TRP A 54 8.75 -1.32 -21.82
C TRP A 54 9.18 -2.21 -20.64
N PRO A 55 9.86 -3.36 -20.85
CA PRO A 55 10.30 -4.22 -19.75
C PRO A 55 11.21 -3.53 -18.75
N ASP A 56 11.98 -2.53 -19.17
CA ASP A 56 12.96 -1.85 -18.31
C ASP A 56 12.30 -0.81 -17.40
N ILE A 57 11.12 -0.31 -17.76
CA ILE A 57 10.45 0.80 -17.07
C ILE A 57 9.19 0.37 -16.32
N ILE A 58 8.66 -0.82 -16.63
CA ILE A 58 7.57 -1.43 -15.86
C ILE A 58 8.10 -1.78 -14.47
N ALA A 59 7.37 -1.37 -13.43
CA ALA A 59 7.64 -1.79 -12.08
C ALA A 59 7.26 -3.27 -11.95
N VAL A 60 8.27 -4.13 -11.84
CA VAL A 60 8.10 -5.49 -11.36
C VAL A 60 8.10 -5.39 -9.84
N ASP A 61 7.02 -5.82 -9.18
CA ASP A 61 7.07 -6.02 -7.74
C ASP A 61 7.87 -7.31 -7.50
N ASP A 62 9.18 -7.16 -7.37
CA ASP A 62 10.13 -8.24 -7.07
C ASP A 62 10.04 -8.69 -5.60
N PHE A 63 8.96 -8.28 -4.93
CA PHE A 63 8.71 -8.63 -3.57
C PHE A 63 8.53 -10.14 -3.40
N VAL A 64 9.54 -10.73 -2.78
CA VAL A 64 9.47 -12.09 -2.23
C VAL A 64 9.23 -11.96 -0.72
N PRO A 65 8.13 -12.53 -0.20
CA PRO A 65 7.91 -12.56 1.24
C PRO A 65 9.04 -13.26 1.99
N GLU A 66 9.25 -12.90 3.26
CA GLU A 66 10.16 -13.63 4.13
C GLU A 66 9.59 -15.03 4.44
N SER A 67 10.40 -15.91 5.03
CA SER A 67 9.98 -17.29 5.37
C SER A 67 8.77 -17.36 6.32
N ASP A 68 8.51 -16.28 7.06
CA ASP A 68 7.36 -16.15 7.96
C ASP A 68 6.01 -16.11 7.20
N TYR A 69 6.01 -15.88 5.88
CA TYR A 69 4.82 -15.94 5.02
C TYR A 69 4.16 -17.31 5.02
N ASP A 70 4.96 -18.37 5.04
CA ASP A 70 4.46 -19.75 5.04
C ASP A 70 3.72 -20.07 6.33
N GLU A 71 4.04 -19.39 7.43
CA GLU A 71 3.37 -19.53 8.71
C GLU A 71 1.94 -18.97 8.72
N LEU A 72 1.57 -18.09 7.77
CA LEU A 72 0.23 -17.48 7.71
C LEU A 72 -0.86 -18.47 7.30
N ASP A 73 -2.00 -18.38 8.00
CA ASP A 73 -3.20 -19.17 7.73
C ASP A 73 -4.35 -18.32 7.15
N GLU A 74 -5.46 -18.97 6.81
CA GLU A 74 -6.65 -18.33 6.22
C GLU A 74 -7.18 -17.17 7.08
N ILE A 75 -7.17 -17.31 8.41
CA ILE A 75 -7.69 -16.29 9.33
C ILE A 75 -6.78 -15.06 9.31
N ASP A 76 -5.47 -15.26 9.25
CA ASP A 76 -4.50 -14.17 9.12
C ASP A 76 -4.74 -13.35 7.86
N PHE A 77 -4.97 -14.01 6.72
CA PHE A 77 -5.29 -13.33 5.47
C PHE A 77 -6.64 -12.61 5.53
N LEU A 78 -7.68 -13.21 6.14
CA LEU A 78 -8.98 -12.55 6.33
C LEU A 78 -8.86 -11.29 7.20
N VAL A 79 -8.08 -11.35 8.28
CA VAL A 79 -7.84 -10.20 9.17
C VAL A 79 -7.07 -9.10 8.45
N MET A 80 -5.99 -9.43 7.73
CA MET A 80 -5.26 -8.44 6.94
C MET A 80 -6.13 -7.82 5.85
N ASN A 81 -6.94 -8.63 5.16
CA ASN A 81 -7.84 -8.14 4.11
C ASN A 81 -8.93 -7.22 4.65
N HIS A 82 -9.48 -7.49 5.85
CA HIS A 82 -10.36 -6.55 6.54
C HIS A 82 -9.69 -5.18 6.70
N HIS A 83 -8.45 -5.15 7.19
CA HIS A 83 -7.73 -3.89 7.37
C HIS A 83 -7.32 -3.22 6.05
N LYS A 84 -7.10 -3.99 4.98
CA LYS A 84 -6.90 -3.44 3.62
C LYS A 84 -8.15 -2.73 3.11
N ILE A 85 -9.33 -3.31 3.33
CA ILE A 85 -10.61 -2.81 2.80
C ILE A 85 -11.20 -1.69 3.68
N TYR A 86 -11.23 -1.90 5.00
CA TYR A 86 -11.94 -1.04 5.94
C TYR A 86 -11.02 -0.11 6.75
N GLY A 87 -9.70 -0.28 6.64
CA GLY A 87 -8.72 0.52 7.35
C GLY A 87 -8.62 0.17 8.84
N VAL A 88 -8.50 1.20 9.67
CA VAL A 88 -8.20 1.06 11.11
C VAL A 88 -9.40 0.51 11.87
N ASP A 89 -9.21 -0.63 12.54
CA ASP A 89 -10.28 -1.26 13.33
C ASP A 89 -9.73 -2.05 14.54
N TYR A 90 -10.62 -2.55 15.39
CA TYR A 90 -10.29 -3.35 16.56
C TYR A 90 -10.80 -4.79 16.42
N SER A 91 -10.09 -5.74 17.05
CA SER A 91 -10.25 -7.18 16.81
C SER A 91 -11.69 -7.71 16.97
N LEU A 92 -12.47 -7.18 17.92
CA LEU A 92 -13.85 -7.62 18.12
C LEU A 92 -14.76 -7.20 16.96
N LYS A 93 -14.52 -6.04 16.34
CA LYS A 93 -15.27 -5.59 15.16
C LYS A 93 -14.86 -6.39 13.93
N VAL A 94 -13.56 -6.64 13.77
CA VAL A 94 -13.04 -7.53 12.71
C VAL A 94 -13.70 -8.89 12.79
N ALA A 95 -13.69 -9.55 13.96
CA ALA A 95 -14.31 -10.85 14.18
C ALA A 95 -15.80 -10.89 13.78
N ALA A 96 -16.54 -9.84 14.11
CA ALA A 96 -17.94 -9.72 13.73
C ALA A 96 -18.14 -9.52 12.21
N MET A 97 -17.24 -8.83 11.52
CA MET A 97 -17.36 -8.56 10.08
C MET A 97 -16.92 -9.75 9.22
N ILE A 98 -15.90 -10.49 9.64
CA ILE A 98 -15.44 -11.69 8.92
C ILE A 98 -16.13 -12.98 9.38
N ASN A 99 -17.04 -12.91 10.37
CA ASN A 99 -17.77 -14.05 10.93
C ASN A 99 -16.87 -15.20 11.43
N VAL A 100 -15.79 -14.85 12.14
CA VAL A 100 -14.83 -15.79 12.74
C VAL A 100 -14.86 -15.70 14.26
N ASP A 101 -14.55 -16.79 14.94
CA ASP A 101 -14.45 -16.82 16.40
C ASP A 101 -13.52 -15.70 16.92
N LYS A 102 -13.96 -15.06 18.02
CA LYS A 102 -13.26 -13.92 18.61
C LYS A 102 -11.86 -14.33 19.01
N LYS A 103 -11.68 -15.46 19.69
CA LYS A 103 -10.35 -15.87 20.17
C LYS A 103 -9.40 -16.04 18.99
N ALA A 104 -9.83 -16.69 17.92
CA ALA A 104 -9.02 -16.86 16.71
C ALA A 104 -8.58 -15.51 16.11
N VAL A 105 -9.50 -14.53 15.99
CA VAL A 105 -9.17 -13.20 15.47
C VAL A 105 -8.22 -12.43 16.39
N PHE A 106 -8.39 -12.52 17.71
CA PHE A 106 -7.47 -11.91 18.67
C PHE A 106 -6.08 -12.54 18.62
N ASP A 107 -5.99 -13.86 18.44
CA ASP A 107 -4.73 -14.58 18.30
C ASP A 107 -4.04 -14.19 16.98
N SER A 108 -4.79 -14.10 15.87
CA SER A 108 -4.28 -13.61 14.59
C SER A 108 -3.76 -12.17 14.67
N HIS A 109 -4.50 -11.23 15.29
CA HIS A 109 -4.00 -9.85 15.49
C HIS A 109 -2.69 -9.82 16.30
N ARG A 110 -2.53 -10.71 17.28
CA ARG A 110 -1.29 -10.81 18.07
C ARG A 110 -0.14 -11.31 17.18
N LYS A 111 -0.38 -12.36 16.40
CA LYS A 111 0.58 -12.95 15.46
C LYS A 111 1.00 -11.95 14.38
N LEU A 112 0.05 -11.38 13.65
CA LEU A 112 0.28 -10.38 12.62
C LEU A 112 1.03 -9.14 13.15
N ARG A 113 0.77 -8.73 14.39
CA ARG A 113 1.54 -7.67 15.05
C ARG A 113 2.98 -8.08 15.32
N ALA A 114 3.21 -9.30 15.80
CA ALA A 114 4.56 -9.82 16.06
C ALA A 114 5.38 -9.90 14.77
N MET A 115 4.74 -10.27 13.65
CA MET A 115 5.32 -10.32 12.31
C MET A 115 5.45 -8.93 11.64
N LYS A 116 5.04 -7.86 12.33
CA LYS A 116 5.01 -6.48 11.81
C LYS A 116 4.14 -6.31 10.55
N LEU A 117 3.15 -7.16 10.35
CA LEU A 117 2.16 -7.07 9.28
C LEU A 117 1.01 -6.14 9.66
N LEU A 118 0.65 -6.11 10.95
CA LEU A 118 -0.21 -5.09 11.56
C LEU A 118 0.57 -4.26 12.58
N GLU A 119 0.18 -2.99 12.73
CA GLU A 119 0.69 -2.12 13.79
C GLU A 119 -0.44 -1.60 14.67
N ARG A 120 -0.13 -1.30 15.93
CA ARG A 120 -1.09 -0.62 16.81
C ARG A 120 -1.14 0.85 16.44
N VAL A 121 -2.34 1.36 16.24
CA VAL A 121 -2.55 2.79 16.08
C VAL A 121 -2.30 3.45 17.42
N LYS A 122 -1.34 4.39 17.46
CA LYS A 122 -1.14 5.23 18.64
C LYS A 122 -2.48 5.88 18.96
N PRO A 123 -2.91 5.92 20.23
CA PRO A 123 -4.14 6.62 20.57
C PRO A 123 -4.02 8.06 20.07
N LEU A 124 -4.90 8.45 19.14
CA LEU A 124 -5.30 9.84 19.02
C LEU A 124 -5.95 10.15 20.36
N MET A 125 -5.15 10.68 21.29
CA MET A 125 -5.55 10.92 22.67
C MET A 125 -6.96 11.49 22.74
N ILE A 126 -7.78 10.90 23.59
CA ILE A 126 -8.47 11.74 24.54
C ILE A 126 -7.87 11.34 25.89
N GLN A 127 -7.44 12.33 26.67
CA GLN A 127 -6.99 12.13 28.05
C GLN A 127 -8.22 12.13 28.97
N TYR A 128 -8.21 11.29 30.00
CA TYR A 128 -9.16 11.43 31.11
C TYR A 128 -8.69 12.60 31.99
N ARG A 129 -9.35 13.75 31.92
CA ARG A 129 -9.24 14.76 32.97
C ARG A 129 -10.48 14.70 33.85
N LYS A 130 -10.32 14.12 35.03
CA LYS A 130 -11.30 14.18 36.11
C LYS A 130 -11.27 15.62 36.66
N GLY A 131 -12.41 16.31 36.67
CA GLY A 131 -12.55 17.60 37.37
C GLY A 131 -12.55 18.89 36.53
N ILE A 132 -12.69 18.86 35.20
CA ILE A 132 -12.82 20.11 34.40
C ILE A 132 -14.21 20.76 34.56
N ALA A 133 -15.28 19.97 34.70
CA ALA A 133 -16.65 20.46 34.94
C ALA A 133 -17.50 19.40 35.65
N LYS A 134 -18.43 19.84 36.51
CA LYS A 134 -19.35 18.97 37.26
C LYS A 134 -20.22 18.14 36.29
N ASN A 135 -20.31 16.82 36.52
CA ASN A 135 -21.20 15.88 35.81
C ASN A 135 -20.93 15.61 34.32
N LYS A 136 -19.76 15.93 33.76
CA LYS A 136 -19.44 15.60 32.36
C LYS A 136 -18.55 14.35 32.26
N TRP A 137 -19.11 13.26 31.73
CA TRP A 137 -18.35 12.05 31.40
C TRP A 137 -17.84 12.13 29.96
N ILE A 138 -16.53 12.05 29.77
CA ILE A 138 -15.91 11.91 28.45
C ILE A 138 -15.57 10.42 28.30
N LYS A 139 -16.26 9.72 27.40
CA LYS A 139 -16.05 8.29 27.12
C LYS A 139 -14.91 8.12 26.12
N HIS A 140 -14.05 7.13 26.37
CA HIS A 140 -12.96 6.74 25.46
C HIS A 140 -13.24 5.33 24.94
N ARG A 141 -12.70 5.00 23.76
CA ARG A 141 -12.72 3.64 23.22
C ARG A 141 -11.62 2.82 23.92
N ASN A 142 -11.98 1.85 24.75
CA ASN A 142 -11.04 0.94 25.45
C ASN A 142 -10.44 -0.16 24.53
N HIS A 143 -10.66 -0.07 23.22
CA HIS A 143 -10.20 -1.06 22.27
C HIS A 143 -8.83 -0.70 21.71
N THR A 144 -7.98 -1.72 21.51
CA THR A 144 -6.75 -1.55 20.73
C THR A 144 -7.11 -1.58 19.25
N TYR A 145 -6.72 -0.52 18.55
CA TYR A 145 -6.90 -0.39 17.11
C TYR A 145 -5.64 -0.80 16.36
N TYR A 146 -5.83 -1.40 15.21
CA TYR A 146 -4.76 -1.90 14.35
C TYR A 146 -4.88 -1.31 12.96
N ASN A 147 -3.72 -1.10 12.33
CA ASN A 147 -3.59 -0.66 10.95
C ASN A 147 -2.74 -1.67 10.17
N LEU A 148 -3.02 -1.80 8.88
CA LEU A 148 -2.21 -2.61 7.97
C LEU A 148 -0.93 -1.87 7.59
N THR A 149 0.21 -2.53 7.76
CA THR A 149 1.52 -1.99 7.38
C THR A 149 1.80 -2.18 5.89
N ASP A 150 2.84 -1.54 5.36
CA ASP A 150 3.25 -1.77 3.97
C ASP A 150 3.78 -3.19 3.75
N LYS A 151 4.47 -3.80 4.74
CA LYS A 151 4.83 -5.23 4.69
C LYS A 151 3.57 -6.10 4.57
N GLY A 152 2.55 -5.82 5.37
CA GLY A 152 1.25 -6.50 5.31
C GLY A 152 0.54 -6.38 3.95
N LYS A 153 0.59 -5.19 3.33
CA LYS A 153 0.03 -4.98 1.97
C LYS A 153 0.75 -5.82 0.93
N LYS A 154 2.09 -5.81 0.95
CA LYS A 154 2.90 -6.59 0.02
C LYS A 154 2.67 -8.10 0.18
N TYR A 155 2.52 -8.58 1.42
CA TYR A 155 2.14 -9.98 1.69
C TYR A 155 0.77 -10.33 1.09
N LEU A 156 -0.22 -9.44 1.15
CA LEU A 156 -1.53 -9.66 0.52
C LEU A 156 -1.51 -9.60 -1.02
N GLU A 157 -0.53 -8.92 -1.62
CA GLU A 157 -0.42 -8.74 -3.07
C GLU A 157 0.43 -9.81 -3.74
N TYR A 158 1.12 -10.63 -2.94
CA TYR A 158 1.92 -11.74 -3.42
C TYR A 158 1.05 -12.95 -3.80
N SER A 159 1.08 -13.34 -5.07
CA SER A 159 0.26 -14.43 -5.64
C SER A 159 0.76 -15.86 -5.35
N GLY A 160 1.53 -16.07 -4.28
CA GLY A 160 2.17 -17.37 -3.99
C GLY A 160 1.41 -18.30 -3.05
N LYS A 161 0.21 -17.93 -2.59
CA LYS A 161 -0.75 -18.81 -1.89
C LYS A 161 -2.14 -18.67 -2.49
#